data_AF-A0A1G3BF27-F1
#
_entry.id   AF-A0A1G3BF27-F1
#
_cell.length_a   1.000
_cell.length_b   1.000
_cell.length_c   1.000
_cell.angle_alpha   90.00
_cell.angle_beta   90.00
_cell.angle_gamma   90.00
#
_symmetry.space_group_name_H-M   'P 1'
#
loop_
_entity.id
_entity.type
_entity.pdbx_description
1 polymer ?
#
loop_
_entity_poly.entity_id
_entity_poly.type
_entity_poly.pdbx_seq_one_letter_code
_entity_poly.pdbx_strand_id
1 'polypeptide(L)' 'MDTKDKRQLNERKFTNWEEVSNGGRKYWLEIKGIHGWKARYIKEVNVMEETIKFYQEVYGDKGNLIEIHEKFPVDKG' A
#
# COMPACT_ATOMS: atom_id res chain seq x y z
N MET A 1 12.13 3.79 -17.48
CA MET A 1 12.40 4.17 -16.08
C MET A 1 12.94 2.94 -15.38
N ASP A 2 14.14 3.03 -14.83
CA ASP A 2 14.82 1.89 -14.21
C ASP A 2 14.05 1.43 -12.96
N THR A 3 14.13 0.15 -12.61
CA THR A 3 13.53 -0.42 -11.39
C THR A 3 13.98 0.34 -10.14
N LYS A 4 15.25 0.79 -10.11
CA LYS A 4 15.81 1.60 -9.03
C LYS A 4 15.12 2.95 -8.89
N ASP A 5 14.75 3.58 -10.00
CA ASP A 5 14.03 4.85 -9.99
C ASP A 5 12.60 4.66 -9.45
N LYS A 6 11.91 3.59 -9.87
CA LYS A 6 10.56 3.26 -9.39
C LYS A 6 10.57 3.00 -7.88
N ARG A 7 11.56 2.25 -7.39
CA ARG A 7 11.73 1.97 -5.97
C ARG A 7 11.92 3.24 -5.16
N GLN A 8 12.83 4.13 -5.58
CA GLN A 8 13.04 5.40 -4.89
C GLN A 8 11.78 6.27 -4.88
N LEU A 9 11.00 6.29 -5.96
CA LEU A 9 9.73 7.01 -6.00
C LEU A 9 8.70 6.41 -5.03
N ASN A 10 8.60 5.08 -4.98
CA ASN A 10 7.71 4.40 -4.04
C ASN A 10 8.14 4.66 -2.59
N GLU A 11 9.42 4.55 -2.26
CA GLU A 11 9.96 4.81 -0.92
C GLU A 11 9.76 6.28 -0.48
N ARG A 12 9.81 7.23 -1.41
CA ARG A 12 9.50 8.65 -1.11
C ARG A 12 8.02 8.87 -0.85
N LYS A 13 7.14 8.17 -1.58
CA LYS A 13 5.68 8.34 -1.49
C LYS A 13 5.09 7.58 -0.31
N PHE A 14 5.64 6.41 0.00
CA PHE A 14 5.20 5.51 1.06
C PHE A 14 6.31 5.40 2.09
N THR A 15 6.11 6.08 3.22
CA THR A 15 7.11 6.20 4.29
C THR A 15 7.50 4.85 4.89
N ASN A 16 6.62 3.86 4.80
CA ASN A 16 6.88 2.53 5.31
C ASN A 16 6.87 1.51 4.17
N TRP A 17 7.74 0.53 4.27
CA TRP A 17 7.78 -0.60 3.36
C TRP A 17 8.46 -1.80 3.98
N GLU A 18 8.19 -2.97 3.43
CA GLU A 18 8.85 -4.23 3.75
C GLU A 18 9.08 -5.05 2.47
N GLU A 19 10.09 -5.90 2.50
CA GLU A 19 10.28 -6.92 1.46
C GLU A 19 9.39 -8.12 1.75
N VAL A 20 8.68 -8.60 0.72
CA VAL A 20 7.86 -9.80 0.82
C VAL A 20 8.62 -11.01 0.30
N SER A 21 8.23 -12.21 0.74
CA SER A 21 8.97 -13.47 0.50
C SER A 21 9.19 -13.85 -0.98
N ASN A 22 8.50 -13.20 -1.92
CA ASN A 22 8.70 -13.39 -3.37
C ASN A 22 9.73 -12.40 -3.97
N GLY A 23 10.45 -11.62 -3.15
CA GLY A 23 11.39 -10.58 -3.58
C GLY A 23 10.73 -9.28 -4.03
N GLY A 24 9.40 -9.23 -4.01
CA GLY A 24 8.62 -8.01 -4.18
C GLY A 24 8.63 -7.15 -2.91
N ARG A 25 7.84 -6.08 -2.94
CA ARG A 25 7.76 -5.13 -1.83
C ARG A 25 6.34 -4.75 -1.51
N LYS A 26 6.09 -4.55 -0.23
CA LYS A 26 4.84 -4.01 0.28
C LYS A 26 5.11 -2.65 0.89
N TYR A 27 4.54 -1.63 0.27
CA TYR A 27 4.62 -0.24 0.69
C TYR A 27 3.32 0.16 1.39
N TRP A 28 3.41 0.96 2.45
CA TRP A 28 2.23 1.58 3.03
C TRP A 28 2.43 3.00 3.54
N LEU A 29 1.35 3.77 3.43
CA LEU A 29 1.23 5.12 3.95
C LEU A 29 0.04 5.17 4.90
N GLU A 30 0.29 5.59 6.14
CA GLU A 30 -0.75 5.77 7.13
C GLU A 30 -1.19 7.23 7.19
N ILE A 31 -2.50 7.45 7.09
CA ILE A 31 -3.15 8.74 7.24
C ILE A 31 -4.00 8.68 8.50
N LYS A 32 -3.64 9.47 9.50
CA LYS A 32 -4.43 9.64 10.71
C LYS A 32 -5.57 10.62 10.43
N GLY A 33 -6.79 10.17 10.61
CA GLY A 33 -8.01 10.96 10.52
C GLY A 33 -8.40 11.58 11.85
N ILE A 34 -9.61 12.13 11.90
CA ILE A 34 -10.19 12.76 13.09
C ILE A 34 -10.70 11.65 14.04
N HIS A 35 -10.67 11.89 15.35
CA HIS A 35 -11.23 10.99 16.37
C HIS A 35 -10.66 9.56 16.37
N GLY A 36 -9.35 9.41 16.10
CA GLY A 36 -8.68 8.11 16.17
C GLY A 36 -8.85 7.22 14.94
N TRP A 37 -9.65 7.65 13.96
CA TRP A 37 -9.75 6.97 12.67
C TRP A 37 -8.40 6.99 11.97
N LYS A 38 -8.09 5.93 11.23
CA LYS A 38 -6.90 5.89 10.38
C LYS A 38 -7.21 5.19 9.07
N ALA A 39 -6.65 5.70 7.99
CA ALA A 39 -6.61 5.00 6.71
C ALA A 39 -5.18 4.58 6.44
N ARG A 40 -5.00 3.39 5.87
CA ARG A 40 -3.70 2.92 5.37
C ARG A 40 -3.85 2.65 3.89
N TYR A 41 -2.99 3.25 3.07
CA TYR A 41 -2.86 2.91 1.66
C TYR A 41 -1.76 1.89 1.51
N ILE A 42 -2.07 0.75 0.90
CA ILE A 42 -1.15 -0.37 0.72
C ILE A 42 -0.91 -0.56 -0.78
N LYS A 43 0.36 -0.64 -1.17
CA LYS A 43 0.80 -0.95 -2.52
C LYS A 43 1.77 -2.13 -2.48
N GLU A 44 1.40 -3.23 -3.13
CA GLU A 44 2.27 -4.39 -3.30
C GLU A 44 2.80 -4.44 -4.73
N VAL A 45 4.10 -4.64 -4.86
CA VAL A 45 4.80 -4.70 -6.14
C VAL A 45 5.63 -5.99 -6.26
N ASN A 46 5.88 -6.44 -7.49
CA ASN A 46 6.79 -7.54 -7.78
C ASN A 46 8.27 -7.09 -7.73
N VAL A 47 9.19 -8.02 -8.02
CA VAL A 47 10.64 -7.78 -8.12
C VAL A 47 11.02 -6.70 -9.15
N MET A 48 10.14 -6.43 -10.12
CA MET A 48 10.33 -5.41 -11.16
C MET A 48 9.65 -4.07 -10.83
N GLU A 49 9.21 -3.89 -9.57
CA GLU A 49 8.46 -2.72 -9.10
C GLU A 49 7.14 -2.50 -9.87
N GLU A 50 6.56 -3.57 -10.44
CA GLU A 50 5.25 -3.54 -11.07
C GLU A 50 4.17 -3.77 -10.00
N THR A 51 3.12 -2.96 -10.04
CA THR A 51 2.04 -3.04 -9.04
C THR A 51 1.25 -4.32 -9.25
N ILE A 52 1.23 -5.18 -8.23
CA ILE A 52 0.40 -6.38 -8.18
C ILE A 52 -0.91 -6.08 -7.47
N LYS A 53 -0.87 -5.29 -6.39
CA LYS A 53 -2.05 -4.88 -5.63
C LYS A 53 -1.96 -3.44 -5.18
N PHE A 54 -3.10 -2.77 -5.16
CA PHE A 54 -3.23 -1.46 -4.53
C PHE A 54 -4.58 -1.36 -3.86
N TYR A 55 -4.61 -1.09 -2.57
CA TYR A 55 -5.85 -1.04 -1.80
C TYR A 55 -5.72 -0.11 -0.60
N GLN A 56 -6.86 0.27 -0.04
CA GLN A 56 -6.93 1.14 1.13
C GLN A 56 -7.66 0.40 2.25
N GLU A 57 -7.02 0.29 3.40
CA GLU A 57 -7.62 -0.17 4.64
C GLU A 57 -8.14 1.05 5.42
N VAL A 58 -9.38 0.99 5.89
CA VAL A 58 -9.98 1.98 6.77
C VAL A 58 -10.18 1.35 8.13
N TYR A 59 -9.59 1.96 9.15
CA TYR A 59 -9.72 1.53 10.53
C TYR A 59 -10.51 2.55 11.34
N GLY A 60 -11.36 2.03 12.22
CA GLY A 60 -12.17 2.82 13.14
C GLY A 60 -11.34 3.45 14.26
N ASP A 61 -12.04 4.17 15.12
CA ASP A 61 -11.51 4.86 16.31
C ASP A 61 -10.76 3.92 17.28
N LYS A 62 -11.20 2.66 17.39
CA LYS A 62 -10.57 1.62 18.22
C LYS A 62 -9.44 0.87 17.50
N GLY A 63 -9.08 1.28 16.28
CA GLY A 63 -8.02 0.66 15.49
C GLY A 63 -8.39 -0.68 14.84
N ASN A 64 -9.66 -1.09 14.91
CA ASN A 64 -10.19 -2.25 14.19
C ASN A 64 -10.40 -1.92 12.71
N LEU A 65 -10.10 -2.88 11.84
CA LEU A 65 -10.34 -2.73 10.39
C LEU A 65 -11.85 -2.74 10.13
N ILE A 66 -12.34 -1.68 9.49
CA ILE A 66 -13.75 -1.48 9.17
C ILE A 66 -14.01 -1.85 7.71
N GLU A 67 -13.12 -1.43 6.80
CA GLU A 67 -13.35 -1.55 5.37
C GLU A 67 -12.03 -1.70 4.61
N ILE A 68 -12.07 -2.41 3.48
CA ILE A 68 -11.00 -2.47 2.49
C ILE A 68 -11.56 -2.00 1.15
N HIS A 69 -10.93 -1.00 0.54
CA HIS A 69 -11.20 -0.55 -0.82
C HIS A 69 -10.09 -1.02 -1.76
N GLU A 70 -10.38 -2.02 -2.59
CA GLU A 70 -9.46 -2.49 -3.61
C GLU A 70 -9.46 -1.56 -4.83
N LYS A 71 -8.26 -1.12 -5.24
CA LYS A 71 -8.02 -0.21 -6.37
C LYS A 71 -7.25 -0.87 -7.51
N PHE A 72 -6.55 -1.98 -7.24
CA PHE A 72 -5.86 -2.81 -8.23
C PHE A 72 -5.57 -4.21 -7.65
N PRO A 73 -5.63 -5.30 -8.45
CA PRO A 73 -6.07 -5.34 -9.84
C PRO A 73 -7.59 -5.23 -9.87
N VAL A 74 -8.13 -4.20 -10.52
CA VAL A 74 -9.57 -4.18 -10.81
C VAL A 74 -9.74 -5.07 -12.03
N ASP A 75 -9.70 -6.38 -11.79
CA ASP A 75 -10.28 -7.35 -12.68
C ASP A 75 -11.59 -7.80 -12.03
N LYS A 76 -12.70 -7.29 -12.56
CA LYS A 76 -14.06 -7.63 -12.12
C LYS A 76 -14.73 -8.61 -13.09
N GLY A 77 -13.92 -9.41 -13.81
CA GLY A 77 -14.38 -10.38 -14.80
C GLY A 77 -14.59 -9.79 -16.18
#